data_AF-A0A351RW83-F1
#
_entry.id   AF-A0A351RW83-F1
#
_cell.length_a   1.000
_cell.length_b   1.000
_cell.length_c   1.000
_cell.angle_alpha   90.00
_cell.angle_beta   90.00
_cell.angle_gamma   90.00
#
_symmetry.space_group_name_H-M   'P 1'
#
loop_
_entity.id
_entity.type
_entity.pdbx_description
1 polymer ?
#
loop_
_entity_poly.entity_id
_entity_poly.type
_entity_poly.pdbx_seq_one_letter_code
_entity_poly.pdbx_strand_id
1 'polypeptide(L)'
;MPFHKVKKTYQNIQRLRNVTNVLIKHGFGSLVDQLNLQHYLSLGKRIITFKKYESEKEVHTIPERLRLAFEELGPTFIKLGQILSSRPDLIPQDFAEEFKKLQDKVPPFSASESKKHIEEELNVKTDEIFSSFEETPTAAASIAQVHNATLITGERVIVKVQRPGLRQMLESDISILFYLANLIERYLPHGKLYNPTGIVEEFSRTIRRELNFNLEGSN
;
A
#
# COMPACT_ATOMS: atom_id res chain seq x y z
N MET A 1 6.69 6.29 27.59
CA MET A 1 5.70 5.80 26.60
C MET A 1 4.69 6.85 26.02
N PRO A 2 4.96 8.18 25.95
CA PRO A 2 4.10 9.11 25.16
C PRO A 2 4.61 9.39 23.74
N PHE A 3 5.94 9.40 23.52
CA PHE A 3 6.56 9.78 22.24
C PHE A 3 6.19 8.87 21.06
N HIS A 4 6.02 7.57 21.30
CA HIS A 4 5.72 6.60 20.24
C HIS A 4 4.30 6.79 19.66
N LYS A 5 3.32 7.15 20.50
CA LYS A 5 1.95 7.48 20.06
C LYS A 5 1.93 8.77 19.25
N VAL A 6 2.63 9.80 19.70
CA VAL A 6 2.72 11.10 19.00
C VAL A 6 3.37 10.95 17.62
N LYS A 7 4.46 10.19 17.51
CA LYS A 7 5.12 9.89 16.23
C LYS A 7 4.19 9.17 15.26
N LYS A 8 3.45 8.16 15.72
CA LYS A 8 2.47 7.42 14.91
C LYS A 8 1.32 8.32 14.45
N THR A 9 0.78 9.15 15.32
CA THR A 9 -0.28 10.13 14.96
C THR A 9 0.21 11.11 13.91
N TYR A 10 1.44 11.63 14.04
CA TYR A 10 2.02 12.55 13.06
C TYR A 10 2.25 11.89 11.69
N GLN A 11 2.85 10.70 11.66
CA GLN A 11 3.04 9.92 10.43
C GLN A 11 1.71 9.63 9.74
N ASN A 12 0.67 9.26 10.50
CA ASN A 12 -0.67 9.03 9.97
C ASN A 12 -1.26 10.31 9.34
N ILE A 13 -1.04 11.49 9.93
CA ILE A 13 -1.52 12.76 9.35
C ILE A 13 -0.76 13.09 8.05
N GLN A 14 0.56 12.92 8.03
CA GLN A 14 1.34 13.13 6.80
C GLN A 14 0.91 12.18 5.69
N ARG A 15 0.69 10.91 6.03
CA ARG A 15 0.25 9.91 5.07
C ARG A 15 -1.19 10.16 4.61
N LEU A 16 -2.10 10.55 5.50
CA LEU A 16 -3.45 10.96 5.13
C LEU A 16 -3.42 12.15 4.15
N ARG A 17 -2.59 13.16 4.42
CA ARG A 17 -2.37 14.29 3.49
C ARG A 17 -1.89 13.82 2.12
N ASN A 18 -0.95 12.87 2.07
CA ASN A 18 -0.50 12.29 0.82
C ASN A 18 -1.67 11.61 0.08
N VAL A 19 -2.42 10.73 0.77
CA VAL A 19 -3.60 10.06 0.22
C VAL A 19 -4.60 11.06 -0.36
N THR A 20 -4.97 12.10 0.41
CA THR A 20 -5.88 13.14 -0.07
C THR A 20 -5.34 13.90 -1.28
N ASN A 21 -4.04 14.24 -1.30
CA ASN A 21 -3.43 14.93 -2.44
C ASN A 21 -3.44 14.07 -3.71
N VAL A 22 -3.18 12.76 -3.61
CA VAL A 22 -3.21 11.86 -4.77
C VAL A 22 -4.64 11.65 -5.26
N LEU A 23 -5.62 11.49 -4.35
CA LEU A 23 -7.03 11.44 -4.74
C LEU A 23 -7.46 12.71 -5.48
N ILE A 24 -7.06 13.89 -4.99
CA ILE A 24 -7.28 15.15 -5.73
C ILE A 24 -6.55 15.10 -7.07
N LYS A 25 -5.28 14.66 -7.12
CA LYS A 25 -4.47 14.57 -8.33
C LYS A 25 -5.20 13.82 -9.45
N HIS A 26 -5.81 12.70 -9.12
CA HIS A 26 -6.60 11.85 -10.04
C HIS A 26 -8.07 12.29 -10.17
N GLY A 27 -8.39 13.46 -9.61
CA GLY A 27 -9.63 14.22 -9.65
C GLY A 27 -10.82 13.52 -9.01
N PHE A 28 -10.59 13.02 -7.80
CA PHE A 28 -11.58 12.72 -6.78
C PHE A 28 -11.75 13.90 -5.81
N GLY A 29 -11.58 15.14 -6.29
CA GLY A 29 -11.69 16.36 -5.47
C GLY A 29 -13.08 16.53 -4.85
N SER A 30 -14.14 16.32 -5.63
CA SER A 30 -15.53 16.37 -5.13
C SER A 30 -15.80 15.35 -4.03
N LEU A 31 -15.26 14.13 -4.16
CA LEU A 31 -15.33 13.11 -3.12
C LEU A 31 -14.58 13.55 -1.86
N VAL A 32 -13.38 14.11 -2.01
CA VAL A 32 -12.60 14.67 -0.90
C VAL A 32 -13.37 15.75 -0.15
N ASP A 33 -14.09 16.62 -0.85
CA ASP A 33 -14.92 17.66 -0.26
C ASP A 33 -16.15 17.07 0.46
N GLN A 34 -16.84 16.09 -0.15
CA GLN A 34 -17.97 15.38 0.47
C GLN A 34 -17.58 14.68 1.78
N LEU A 35 -16.37 14.13 1.84
CA LEU A 35 -15.84 13.44 3.02
C LEU A 35 -15.25 14.40 4.08
N ASN A 36 -15.31 15.72 3.86
CA ASN A 36 -14.71 16.73 4.72
C ASN A 36 -13.19 16.58 4.95
N LEU A 37 -12.46 16.08 3.95
CA LEU A 37 -11.01 15.84 4.05
C LEU A 37 -10.17 17.09 3.75
N GLN A 38 -10.79 18.17 3.27
CA GLN A 38 -10.16 19.46 2.95
C GLN A 38 -9.51 20.15 4.16
N HIS A 39 -9.84 19.77 5.39
CA HIS A 39 -9.24 20.31 6.61
C HIS A 39 -7.79 19.83 6.83
N TYR A 40 -7.41 18.72 6.20
CA TYR A 40 -6.05 18.19 6.29
C TYR A 40 -5.09 18.81 5.27
N LEU A 41 -5.61 19.49 4.25
CA LEU A 41 -4.83 20.17 3.21
C LEU A 41 -4.28 21.51 3.72
N SER A 42 -3.17 21.96 3.15
CA SER A 42 -2.67 23.33 3.39
C SER A 42 -3.65 24.35 2.79
N LEU A 43 -3.88 25.46 3.51
CA LEU A 43 -4.84 26.52 3.15
C LEU A 43 -4.70 27.01 1.69
N GLY A 44 -3.47 27.09 1.17
CA GLY A 44 -3.18 27.53 -0.20
C GLY A 44 -3.67 26.59 -1.32
N LYS A 45 -3.93 25.31 -1.02
CA LYS A 45 -4.45 24.35 -2.01
C LYS A 45 -5.97 24.36 -2.14
N ARG A 46 -6.71 24.92 -1.16
CA ARG A 46 -8.19 24.98 -1.17
C ARG A 46 -8.75 25.74 -2.37
N ILE A 47 -8.03 26.75 -2.87
CA ILE A 47 -8.47 27.62 -3.97
C ILE A 47 -8.07 27.04 -5.35
N ILE A 48 -6.99 26.26 -5.41
CA ILE A 48 -6.48 25.65 -6.65
C ILE A 48 -7.36 24.45 -7.08
N THR A 49 -8.01 23.77 -6.13
CA THR A 49 -8.86 22.59 -6.35
C THR A 49 -10.05 22.84 -7.29
N PHE A 50 -10.64 24.04 -7.27
CA PHE A 50 -11.89 24.29 -8.00
C PHE A 50 -11.73 24.71 -9.46
N LYS A 51 -10.62 25.36 -9.85
CA LYS A 51 -10.51 26.04 -11.16
C LYS A 51 -9.61 25.34 -12.19
N LYS A 52 -8.75 24.40 -11.75
CA LYS A 52 -7.81 23.69 -12.64
C LYS A 52 -8.26 22.27 -13.01
N TYR A 53 -9.24 21.71 -12.29
CA TYR A 53 -9.67 20.32 -12.49
C TYR A 53 -10.68 20.08 -13.60
N GLU A 54 -11.34 21.15 -14.07
CA GLU A 54 -12.23 21.07 -15.23
C GLU A 54 -11.47 21.03 -16.57
N SER A 55 -10.18 21.40 -16.63
CA SER A 55 -9.51 21.66 -17.91
C SER A 55 -8.62 20.54 -18.46
N GLU A 56 -8.50 19.38 -17.78
CA GLU A 56 -7.59 18.28 -18.23
C GLU A 56 -8.24 16.86 -18.25
N LYS A 57 -9.57 16.74 -18.18
CA LYS A 57 -10.23 15.41 -18.11
C LYS A 57 -11.16 15.12 -19.28
N GLU A 58 -10.62 14.50 -20.33
CA GLU A 58 -11.43 13.79 -21.34
C GLU A 58 -10.94 12.38 -21.71
N VAL A 59 -9.87 11.83 -21.12
CA VAL A 59 -9.28 10.56 -21.61
C VAL A 59 -9.54 9.33 -20.70
N HIS A 60 -9.67 9.49 -19.38
CA HIS A 60 -9.69 8.35 -18.44
C HIS A 60 -11.02 8.18 -17.68
N THR A 61 -11.48 6.93 -17.57
CA THR A 61 -12.69 6.54 -16.83
C THR A 61 -12.50 6.64 -15.30
N ILE A 62 -13.59 6.59 -14.52
CA ILE A 62 -13.50 6.62 -13.05
C ILE A 62 -12.67 5.43 -12.50
N PRO A 63 -12.91 4.17 -12.92
CA PRO A 63 -12.07 3.04 -12.52
C PRO A 63 -10.59 3.25 -12.83
N GLU A 64 -10.27 3.74 -14.02
CA GLU A 64 -8.88 3.91 -14.46
C GLU A 64 -8.15 4.96 -13.62
N ARG A 65 -8.80 6.08 -13.32
CA ARG A 65 -8.24 7.10 -12.42
C ARG A 65 -8.01 6.56 -11.01
N LEU A 66 -8.89 5.69 -10.51
CA LEU A 66 -8.70 5.08 -9.19
C LEU A 66 -7.54 4.09 -9.20
N ARG A 67 -7.40 3.29 -10.27
CA ARG A 67 -6.25 2.40 -10.47
C ARG A 67 -4.93 3.19 -10.48
N LEU A 68 -4.85 4.27 -11.26
CA LEU A 68 -3.67 5.14 -11.32
C LEU A 68 -3.37 5.80 -9.97
N ALA A 69 -4.40 6.18 -9.21
CA ALA A 69 -4.22 6.65 -7.84
C ALA A 69 -3.64 5.57 -6.93
N PHE A 70 -4.09 4.31 -7.04
CA PHE A 70 -3.56 3.20 -6.26
C PHE A 70 -2.10 2.90 -6.58
N GLU A 71 -1.72 2.96 -7.86
CA GLU A 71 -0.32 2.83 -8.29
C GLU A 71 0.58 3.92 -7.69
N GLU A 72 0.13 5.18 -7.70
CA GLU A 72 0.87 6.30 -7.11
C GLU A 72 0.92 6.23 -5.57
N LEU A 73 -0.13 5.72 -4.93
CA LEU A 73 -0.16 5.54 -3.47
C LEU A 73 0.74 4.39 -3.00
N GLY A 74 1.02 3.44 -3.87
CA GLY A 74 2.04 2.41 -3.68
C GLY A 74 1.51 1.06 -3.16
N PRO A 75 2.40 0.23 -2.59
CA PRO A 75 2.19 -1.19 -2.33
C PRO A 75 0.86 -1.57 -1.67
N THR A 76 0.47 -0.88 -0.59
CA THR A 76 -0.76 -1.20 0.15
C THR A 76 -2.01 -1.04 -0.72
N PHE A 77 -2.07 0.02 -1.53
CA PHE A 77 -3.23 0.32 -2.37
C PHE A 77 -3.26 -0.56 -3.62
N ILE A 78 -2.08 -0.91 -4.18
CA ILE A 78 -1.97 -1.93 -5.23
C ILE A 78 -2.54 -3.27 -4.74
N LYS A 79 -2.14 -3.73 -3.54
CA LYS A 79 -2.68 -4.98 -2.96
C LYS A 79 -4.17 -4.91 -2.67
N LEU A 80 -4.67 -3.78 -2.18
CA LEU A 80 -6.11 -3.57 -2.01
C LEU A 80 -6.85 -3.74 -3.34
N GLY A 81 -6.39 -3.08 -4.40
CA GLY A 81 -6.99 -3.20 -5.73
C GLY A 81 -6.93 -4.62 -6.30
N GLN A 82 -5.82 -5.34 -6.10
CA GLN A 82 -5.69 -6.75 -6.53
C GLN A 82 -6.67 -7.68 -5.79
N ILE A 83 -6.88 -7.47 -4.49
CA ILE A 83 -7.89 -8.25 -3.73
C ILE A 83 -9.29 -7.94 -4.26
N LEU A 84 -9.59 -6.65 -4.48
CA LEU A 84 -10.89 -6.22 -5.01
C LEU A 84 -11.15 -6.72 -6.44
N SER A 85 -10.13 -6.81 -7.30
CA SER A 85 -10.28 -7.32 -8.68
C SER A 85 -10.69 -8.79 -8.74
N SER A 86 -10.36 -9.56 -7.69
CA SER A 86 -10.77 -10.95 -7.53
C SER A 86 -12.18 -11.12 -6.90
N ARG A 87 -12.78 -10.02 -6.43
CA ARG A 87 -14.05 -10.00 -5.69
C ARG A 87 -15.05 -9.04 -6.33
N PRO A 88 -15.56 -9.35 -7.55
CA PRO A 88 -16.57 -8.54 -8.23
C PRO A 88 -17.93 -8.51 -7.51
N ASP A 89 -18.10 -9.31 -6.45
CA ASP A 89 -19.23 -9.23 -5.53
C ASP A 89 -19.14 -8.03 -4.57
N LEU A 90 -17.94 -7.45 -4.37
CA LEU A 90 -17.70 -6.32 -3.45
C LEU A 90 -17.67 -4.96 -4.13
N ILE A 91 -17.40 -4.91 -5.44
CA ILE A 91 -17.26 -3.67 -6.22
C ILE A 91 -17.90 -3.83 -7.60
N PRO A 92 -18.31 -2.73 -8.27
CA PRO A 92 -18.83 -2.81 -9.63
C PRO A 92 -17.84 -3.46 -10.61
N GLN A 93 -18.37 -4.19 -11.60
CA GLN A 93 -17.58 -5.03 -12.51
C GLN A 93 -16.49 -4.25 -13.27
N ASP A 94 -16.77 -3.03 -13.69
CA ASP A 94 -15.83 -2.15 -14.39
C ASP A 94 -14.62 -1.77 -13.52
N PHE A 95 -14.81 -1.59 -12.21
CA PHE A 95 -13.72 -1.42 -11.25
C PHE A 95 -12.90 -2.71 -11.11
N ALA A 96 -13.57 -3.86 -11.02
CA ALA A 96 -12.89 -5.14 -10.87
C ALA A 96 -12.01 -5.45 -12.09
N GLU A 97 -12.54 -5.26 -13.31
CA GLU A 97 -11.79 -5.45 -14.56
C GLU A 97 -10.60 -4.50 -14.68
N GLU A 98 -10.78 -3.23 -14.33
CA GLU A 98 -9.69 -2.26 -14.38
C GLU A 98 -8.58 -2.61 -13.37
N PHE A 99 -8.94 -3.02 -12.16
CA PHE A 99 -7.99 -3.38 -11.13
C PHE A 99 -7.20 -4.67 -11.44
N LYS A 100 -7.65 -5.53 -12.37
CA LYS A 100 -6.83 -6.64 -12.87
C LYS A 100 -5.54 -6.18 -13.55
N LYS A 101 -5.49 -4.92 -14.01
CA LYS A 101 -4.29 -4.33 -14.64
C LYS A 101 -3.23 -3.92 -13.61
N LEU A 102 -3.54 -3.92 -12.31
CA LEU A 102 -2.58 -3.58 -11.26
C LEU A 102 -1.46 -4.62 -11.19
N GLN A 103 -0.27 -4.21 -11.62
CA GLN A 103 0.92 -5.04 -11.58
C GLN A 103 1.63 -4.91 -10.24
N ASP A 104 2.19 -6.02 -9.77
CA ASP A 104 2.99 -6.07 -8.54
C ASP A 104 4.46 -5.68 -8.76
N LYS A 105 4.76 -5.03 -9.89
CA LYS A 105 6.13 -4.71 -10.30
C LYS A 105 6.55 -3.39 -9.68
N VAL A 106 7.51 -3.47 -8.78
CA VAL A 106 8.10 -2.36 -8.08
C VAL A 106 9.62 -2.46 -8.19
N PRO A 107 10.35 -1.33 -8.27
CA PRO A 107 11.80 -1.35 -8.31
C PRO A 107 12.40 -2.15 -7.15
N PRO A 108 13.46 -2.94 -7.38
CA PRO A 108 14.17 -3.61 -6.30
C PRO A 108 14.84 -2.59 -5.38
N PHE A 109 15.00 -2.95 -4.11
CA PHE A 109 15.86 -2.21 -3.18
C PHE A 109 17.25 -2.84 -3.15
N SER A 110 18.24 -2.11 -2.61
CA SER A 110 19.64 -2.52 -2.73
C SER A 110 19.92 -3.83 -1.99
N ALA A 111 20.91 -4.60 -2.48
CA ALA A 111 21.41 -5.78 -1.77
C ALA A 111 21.94 -5.43 -0.37
N SER A 112 22.53 -4.23 -0.22
CA SER A 112 23.00 -3.72 1.07
C SER A 112 21.85 -3.53 2.07
N GLU A 113 20.73 -2.94 1.64
CA GLU A 113 19.53 -2.85 2.46
C GLU A 113 18.96 -4.23 2.81
N SER A 114 19.00 -5.17 1.85
CA SER A 114 18.56 -6.56 2.09
C SER A 114 19.39 -7.23 3.17
N LYS A 115 20.72 -7.19 3.03
CA LYS A 115 21.65 -7.75 4.01
C LYS A 115 21.44 -7.11 5.36
N LYS A 116 21.40 -5.78 5.43
CA LYS A 116 21.14 -5.05 6.68
C LYS A 116 19.85 -5.51 7.36
N HIS A 117 18.77 -5.71 6.62
CA HIS A 117 17.53 -6.19 7.22
C HIS A 117 17.59 -7.63 7.71
N ILE A 118 18.25 -8.52 6.96
CA ILE A 118 18.52 -9.88 7.44
C ILE A 118 19.32 -9.84 8.74
N GLU A 119 20.36 -9.02 8.81
CA GLU A 119 21.20 -8.89 10.02
C GLU A 119 20.42 -8.33 11.21
N GLU A 120 19.55 -7.35 10.99
CA GLU A 120 18.70 -6.76 12.03
C GLU A 120 17.67 -7.77 12.57
N GLU A 121 17.10 -8.61 11.70
CA GLU A 121 16.07 -9.59 12.08
C GLU A 121 16.67 -10.83 12.75
N LEU A 122 17.80 -11.33 12.24
CA LEU A 122 18.44 -12.55 12.75
C LEU A 122 19.51 -12.26 13.82
N ASN A 123 19.91 -11.00 13.99
CA ASN A 123 20.97 -10.56 14.90
C ASN A 123 22.32 -11.28 14.66
N VAL A 124 22.63 -11.57 13.39
CA VAL A 124 23.84 -12.27 12.90
C VAL A 124 24.27 -11.65 11.57
N LYS A 125 25.58 -11.61 11.28
CA LYS A 125 26.09 -11.07 10.00
C LYS A 125 25.71 -11.96 8.82
N THR A 126 25.41 -11.36 7.66
CA THR A 126 25.03 -12.17 6.48
C THR A 126 26.15 -13.10 6.03
N ASP A 127 27.40 -12.68 6.22
CA ASP A 127 28.59 -13.45 5.83
C ASP A 127 28.83 -14.66 6.77
N GLU A 128 28.19 -14.69 7.94
CA GLU A 128 28.18 -15.84 8.84
C GLU A 128 27.09 -16.87 8.47
N ILE A 129 26.11 -16.48 7.65
CA ILE A 129 24.98 -17.31 7.24
C ILE A 129 25.19 -17.86 5.82
N PHE A 130 25.63 -16.99 4.91
CA PHE A 130 25.73 -17.26 3.48
C PHE A 130 27.18 -17.27 3.01
N SER A 131 27.58 -18.33 2.31
CA SER A 131 28.84 -18.36 1.55
C SER A 131 28.76 -17.51 0.27
N SER A 132 27.56 -17.35 -0.30
CA SER A 132 27.30 -16.43 -1.42
C SER A 132 25.89 -15.85 -1.32
N PHE A 133 25.72 -14.59 -1.71
CA PHE A 133 24.40 -13.93 -1.80
C PHE A 133 24.35 -13.10 -3.08
N GLU A 134 23.44 -13.43 -4.01
CA GLU A 134 23.33 -12.70 -5.28
C GLU A 134 22.79 -11.29 -5.04
N GLU A 135 23.54 -10.27 -5.46
CA GLU A 135 23.14 -8.87 -5.26
C GLU A 135 21.92 -8.48 -6.10
N THR A 136 21.81 -9.04 -7.30
CA THR A 136 20.64 -8.84 -8.16
C THR A 136 19.52 -9.77 -7.70
N PRO A 137 18.35 -9.26 -7.27
CA PRO A 137 17.24 -10.11 -6.90
C PRO A 137 16.67 -10.84 -8.11
N THR A 138 16.32 -12.11 -7.94
CA THR A 138 15.63 -12.94 -8.94
C THR A 138 14.22 -12.43 -9.23
N ALA A 139 13.56 -11.88 -8.20
CA ALA A 139 12.24 -11.26 -8.32
C ALA A 139 12.06 -10.14 -7.30
N ALA A 140 11.29 -9.12 -7.67
CA ALA A 140 10.88 -8.04 -6.78
C ALA A 140 9.36 -7.83 -6.88
N ALA A 141 8.67 -7.95 -5.75
CA ALA A 141 7.23 -7.73 -5.61
C ALA A 141 6.96 -6.61 -4.59
N SER A 142 5.70 -6.19 -4.44
CA SER A 142 5.27 -5.10 -3.53
C SER A 142 5.67 -5.31 -2.08
N ILE A 143 5.76 -6.56 -1.62
CA ILE A 143 5.99 -6.87 -0.20
C ILE A 143 7.44 -7.27 0.07
N ALA A 144 8.08 -7.96 -0.87
CA ALA A 144 9.41 -8.51 -0.70
C ALA A 144 10.16 -8.62 -2.02
N GLN A 145 11.46 -8.82 -1.92
CA GLN A 145 12.29 -9.27 -3.03
C GLN A 145 12.96 -10.59 -2.68
N VAL A 146 13.34 -11.32 -3.72
CA VAL A 146 13.81 -12.70 -3.64
C VAL A 146 15.21 -12.76 -4.20
N HIS A 147 16.13 -13.33 -3.44
CA HIS A 147 17.53 -13.52 -3.82
C HIS A 147 17.89 -15.00 -3.83
N ASN A 148 18.77 -15.39 -4.76
CA ASN A 148 19.49 -16.65 -4.63
C ASN A 148 20.65 -16.47 -3.65
N ALA A 149 20.87 -17.47 -2.81
CA ALA A 149 22.02 -17.52 -1.93
C ALA A 149 22.51 -18.97 -1.76
N THR A 150 23.72 -19.11 -1.24
CA THR A 150 24.29 -20.40 -0.80
C THR A 150 24.62 -20.26 0.67
N LEU A 151 24.16 -21.19 1.50
CA LEU A 151 24.52 -21.23 2.92
C LEU A 151 26.00 -21.57 3.09
N ILE A 152 26.57 -21.26 4.26
CA ILE A 152 27.93 -21.70 4.61
C ILE A 152 28.08 -23.24 4.61
N THR A 153 26.98 -23.97 4.76
CA THR A 153 26.91 -25.43 4.66
C THR A 153 26.98 -25.95 3.21
N GLY A 154 26.88 -25.06 2.21
CA GLY A 154 26.92 -25.40 0.78
C GLY A 154 25.55 -25.58 0.12
N GLU A 155 24.46 -25.56 0.90
CA GLU A 155 23.10 -25.68 0.37
C GLU A 155 22.66 -24.39 -0.38
N ARG A 156 22.04 -24.55 -1.55
CA ARG A 156 21.44 -23.43 -2.29
C ARG A 156 20.06 -23.13 -1.77
N VAL A 157 19.79 -21.86 -1.47
CA VAL A 157 18.55 -21.40 -0.86
C VAL A 157 18.00 -20.17 -1.58
N ILE A 158 16.69 -19.98 -1.45
CA ILE A 158 15.99 -18.77 -1.86
C ILE A 158 15.73 -17.92 -0.62
N VAL A 159 16.21 -16.68 -0.63
CA VAL A 159 16.07 -15.74 0.49
C VAL A 159 15.04 -14.68 0.11
N LYS A 160 13.87 -14.73 0.75
CA LYS A 160 12.80 -13.74 0.59
C LYS A 160 12.96 -12.66 1.66
N VAL A 161 13.25 -11.43 1.24
CA VAL A 161 13.51 -10.30 2.14
C VAL A 161 12.36 -9.31 2.05
N GLN A 162 11.70 -9.02 3.18
CA GLN A 162 10.63 -8.02 3.25
C GLN A 162 11.16 -6.63 2.93
N ARG A 163 10.33 -5.80 2.27
CA ARG A 163 10.69 -4.42 1.97
C ARG A 163 10.89 -3.63 3.26
N PRO A 164 12.00 -2.87 3.36
CA PRO A 164 12.23 -2.06 4.53
C PRO A 164 11.14 -1.04 4.82
N GLY A 165 10.75 -0.97 6.10
CA GLY A 165 9.72 -0.04 6.59
C GLY A 165 8.29 -0.35 6.12
N LEU A 166 8.07 -1.42 5.35
CA LEU A 166 6.75 -1.76 4.79
C LEU A 166 5.70 -1.95 5.88
N ARG A 167 6.03 -2.65 6.97
CA ARG A 167 5.08 -2.91 8.07
C ARG A 167 4.54 -1.61 8.67
N GLN A 168 5.40 -0.62 8.89
CA GLN A 168 4.98 0.67 9.46
C GLN A 168 4.13 1.48 8.47
N MET A 169 4.49 1.47 7.20
CA MET A 169 3.70 2.09 6.13
C MET A 169 2.32 1.46 6.03
N LEU A 170 2.26 0.13 5.97
CA LEU A 170 1.03 -0.64 5.83
C LEU A 170 0.08 -0.45 7.02
N GLU A 171 0.58 -0.43 8.26
CA GLU A 171 -0.26 -0.16 9.43
C GLU A 171 -0.82 1.27 9.43
N SER A 172 -0.05 2.23 8.90
CA SER A 172 -0.51 3.61 8.72
C SER A 172 -1.60 3.69 7.64
N ASP A 173 -1.40 3.00 6.52
CA ASP A 173 -2.35 2.93 5.41
C ASP A 173 -3.65 2.22 5.82
N ILE A 174 -3.59 1.11 6.54
CA ILE A 174 -4.77 0.42 7.08
C ILE A 174 -5.56 1.36 8.00
N SER A 175 -4.86 2.11 8.87
CA SER A 175 -5.52 3.09 9.75
C SER A 175 -6.25 4.18 8.95
N ILE A 176 -5.64 4.64 7.84
CA ILE A 176 -6.25 5.62 6.94
C ILE A 176 -7.41 5.02 6.17
N LEU A 177 -7.30 3.79 5.66
CA LEU A 177 -8.37 3.09 4.96
C LEU A 177 -9.59 2.91 5.86
N PHE A 178 -9.41 2.54 7.12
CA PHE A 178 -10.50 2.47 8.09
C PHE A 178 -11.15 3.84 8.32
N TYR A 179 -10.33 4.88 8.47
CA TYR A 179 -10.84 6.24 8.60
C TYR A 179 -11.68 6.65 7.37
N LEU A 180 -11.17 6.44 6.16
CA LEU A 180 -11.88 6.75 4.92
C LEU A 180 -13.16 5.92 4.77
N ALA A 181 -13.13 4.62 5.07
CA ALA A 181 -14.29 3.74 5.02
C ALA A 181 -15.41 4.21 5.96
N ASN A 182 -15.07 4.60 7.19
CA ASN A 182 -16.02 5.18 8.14
C ASN A 182 -16.62 6.51 7.64
N LEU A 183 -15.82 7.36 6.98
CA LEU A 183 -16.33 8.59 6.37
C LEU A 183 -17.29 8.28 5.22
N ILE A 184 -16.98 7.30 4.38
CA ILE A 184 -17.85 6.87 3.27
C ILE A 184 -19.21 6.41 3.81
N GLU A 185 -19.23 5.55 4.83
CA GLU A 185 -20.47 5.06 5.43
C GLU A 185 -21.29 6.15 6.12
N ARG A 186 -20.61 7.19 6.60
CA ARG A 186 -21.24 8.31 7.32
C ARG A 186 -21.79 9.39 6.39
N TYR A 187 -21.05 9.74 5.35
CA TYR A 187 -21.31 10.95 4.55
C TYR A 187 -21.82 10.66 3.13
N LEU A 188 -21.59 9.48 2.56
CA LEU A 188 -22.07 9.18 1.21
C LEU A 188 -23.43 8.48 1.25
N PRO A 189 -24.40 8.93 0.42
CA PRO A 189 -25.62 8.19 0.17
C PRO A 189 -25.30 6.76 -0.28
N HIS A 190 -25.98 5.78 0.30
CA HIS A 190 -25.73 4.35 0.04
C HIS A 190 -24.30 3.86 0.36
N GLY A 191 -23.47 4.63 1.08
CA GLY A 191 -22.10 4.22 1.43
C GLY A 191 -22.05 2.91 2.23
N LYS A 192 -23.08 2.64 3.04
CA LYS A 192 -23.23 1.38 3.79
C LYS A 192 -23.57 0.16 2.92
N LEU A 193 -24.11 0.35 1.71
CA LEU A 193 -24.55 -0.73 0.84
C LEU A 193 -23.38 -1.66 0.45
N TYR A 194 -22.19 -1.08 0.29
CA TYR A 194 -20.98 -1.80 -0.11
C TYR A 194 -20.08 -2.21 1.07
N ASN A 195 -20.50 -1.95 2.32
CA ASN A 195 -19.76 -2.29 3.53
C ASN A 195 -18.23 -2.02 3.45
N PRO A 196 -17.81 -0.77 3.16
CA PRO A 196 -16.40 -0.45 2.95
C PRO A 196 -15.55 -0.72 4.20
N THR A 197 -16.10 -0.60 5.41
CA THR A 197 -15.37 -1.00 6.63
C THR A 197 -15.07 -2.50 6.63
N GLY A 198 -16.04 -3.35 6.29
CA GLY A 198 -15.84 -4.79 6.14
C GLY A 198 -14.81 -5.15 5.07
N ILE A 199 -14.79 -4.44 3.94
CA ILE A 199 -13.76 -4.60 2.90
C ILE A 199 -12.36 -4.33 3.48
N VAL A 200 -12.20 -3.25 4.25
CA VAL A 200 -10.92 -2.91 4.88
C VAL A 200 -10.54 -3.93 5.96
N GLU A 201 -11.50 -4.49 6.71
CA GLU A 201 -11.24 -5.57 7.67
C GLU A 201 -10.71 -6.83 7.00
N GLU A 202 -11.34 -7.27 5.91
CA GLU A 202 -10.91 -8.43 5.14
C GLU A 202 -9.50 -8.18 4.56
N PHE A 203 -9.31 -7.03 3.90
CA PHE A 203 -8.00 -6.62 3.38
C PHE A 203 -6.93 -6.65 4.46
N SER A 204 -7.20 -6.04 5.62
CA SER A 204 -6.28 -5.94 6.75
C SER A 204 -5.89 -7.32 7.29
N ARG A 205 -6.83 -8.26 7.33
CA ARG A 205 -6.56 -9.65 7.74
C ARG A 205 -5.69 -10.38 6.73
N THR A 206 -6.02 -10.28 5.45
CA THR A 206 -5.31 -10.96 4.36
C THR A 206 -3.87 -10.46 4.26
N ILE A 207 -3.66 -9.14 4.21
CA ILE A 207 -2.33 -8.57 4.00
C ILE A 207 -1.39 -8.80 5.21
N ARG A 208 -1.92 -8.81 6.43
CA ARG A 208 -1.13 -9.13 7.63
C ARG A 208 -0.69 -10.59 7.68
N ARG A 209 -1.46 -11.51 7.08
CA ARG A 209 -1.06 -12.92 6.92
C ARG A 209 0.05 -13.04 5.89
N GLU A 210 -0.07 -12.35 4.75
CA GLU A 210 0.96 -12.31 3.69
C GLU A 210 2.29 -11.73 4.20
N LEU A 211 2.25 -10.76 5.12
CA LEU A 211 3.45 -10.24 5.80
C LEU A 211 4.08 -11.19 6.82
N ASN A 212 3.44 -12.30 7.18
CA ASN A 212 3.99 -13.23 8.16
C ASN A 212 4.60 -14.45 7.46
N PHE A 213 5.87 -14.34 7.08
CA PHE A 213 6.57 -15.41 6.36
C PHE A 213 6.74 -16.70 7.17
N ASN A 214 6.65 -16.65 8.50
CA ASN A 214 6.65 -17.86 9.33
C ASN A 214 5.42 -18.74 9.06
N LEU A 215 4.28 -18.14 8.69
CA LEU A 215 3.08 -18.88 8.30
C LEU A 215 3.24 -19.53 6.92
N GLU A 216 3.96 -18.90 6.00
CA GLU A 216 4.26 -19.48 4.68
C GLU A 216 5.24 -20.66 4.80
N GLY A 217 6.30 -20.52 5.61
CA GLY A 217 7.32 -21.57 5.77
C GLY A 217 6.88 -22.82 6.56
N SER A 218 5.69 -22.79 7.16
CA SER A 218 5.14 -23.92 7.95
C SER A 218 4.10 -24.76 7.18
N ASN A 219 3.78 -24.40 5.93
CA ASN A 219 2.84 -25.11 5.06
C ASN A 219 3.58 -25.88 3.96
#